data_AF-A0A956D807-F1
#
_entry.id   AF-A0A956D807-F1
#
_cell.length_a   1.000
_cell.length_b   1.000
_cell.length_c   1.000
_cell.angle_alpha   90.00
_cell.angle_beta   90.00
_cell.angle_gamma   90.00
#
_symmetry.space_group_name_H-M   'P 1'
#
loop_
_entity.id
_entity.type
_entity.pdbx_description
1 polymer ?
#
loop_
_entity_poly.entity_id
_entity_poly.type
_entity_poly.pdbx_seq_one_letter_code
_entity_poly.pdbx_strand_id
1 'polypeptide(L)'
;LAADIGQRAPLPPERVEGRDTRYPRVTLEEIRDRAPQLVLLPDEPHEFTEADAQTLEALGIPRASIRFVSGKDLFWYGAWLLEGLPRLRASLHAESQRADGSIDRVPAKDATRTKR
;
A
#
# COMPACT_ATOMS: atom_id res chain seq x y z
N LEU A 1 -16.58 7.56 -5.49
CA LEU A 1 -17.75 8.24 -6.08
C LEU A 1 -17.59 9.76 -6.18
N ALA A 2 -17.56 10.57 -5.10
CA ALA A 2 -17.49 12.03 -5.24
C ALA A 2 -16.18 12.58 -5.88
N ALA A 3 -15.07 11.83 -5.77
CA ALA A 3 -13.81 12.19 -6.40
C ALA A 3 -13.79 11.87 -7.92
N ASP A 4 -14.53 10.86 -8.37
CA ASP A 4 -14.46 10.33 -9.74
C ASP A 4 -15.23 11.18 -10.77
N ILE A 5 -16.16 12.01 -10.30
CA ILE A 5 -16.99 12.93 -11.11
C ILE A 5 -16.52 14.40 -11.02
N GLY A 6 -15.38 14.67 -10.37
CA GLY A 6 -14.88 16.04 -10.18
C GLY A 6 -15.75 16.94 -9.30
N GLN A 7 -16.72 16.37 -8.58
CA GLN A 7 -17.69 17.09 -7.75
C GLN A 7 -17.16 17.41 -6.35
N ARG A 8 -15.93 17.02 -6.03
CA ARG A 8 -15.31 17.36 -4.75
C ARG A 8 -14.94 18.83 -4.77
N ALA A 9 -15.41 19.58 -3.78
CA ALA A 9 -14.95 20.94 -3.56
C ALA A 9 -13.40 20.94 -3.54
N PRO A 10 -12.76 21.84 -4.31
CA PRO A 10 -11.30 21.97 -4.28
C PRO A 10 -10.81 22.08 -2.84
N LEU A 11 -9.60 21.58 -2.58
CA LEU A 11 -8.97 21.83 -1.30
C LEU A 11 -8.92 23.35 -1.09
N PRO A 12 -9.25 23.85 0.13
CA PRO A 12 -9.20 25.28 0.39
C PRO A 12 -7.79 25.81 0.10
N PRO A 13 -7.68 27.05 -0.39
CA PRO A 13 -6.42 27.62 -0.88
C PRO A 13 -5.30 27.53 0.15
N GLU A 14 -5.58 27.71 1.46
CA GLU A 14 -4.59 27.53 2.53
C GLU A 14 -3.92 26.14 2.58
N ARG A 15 -4.53 25.09 2.00
CA ARG A 15 -3.95 23.72 1.95
C ARG A 15 -3.16 23.42 0.67
N VAL A 16 -3.23 24.29 -0.33
CA VAL A 16 -2.62 24.10 -1.66
C VAL A 16 -1.77 25.31 -2.09
N GLU A 17 -1.75 26.39 -1.31
CA GLU A 17 -0.87 27.54 -1.50
C GLU A 17 0.60 27.08 -1.64
N GLY A 18 1.25 27.51 -2.71
CA GLY A 18 2.64 27.15 -3.01
C GLY A 18 2.86 25.76 -3.61
N ARG A 19 1.82 24.96 -3.87
CA ARG A 19 1.95 23.63 -4.51
C ARG A 19 1.48 23.64 -5.97
N ASP A 20 2.10 22.81 -6.81
CA ASP A 20 1.60 22.52 -8.15
C ASP A 20 0.22 21.84 -8.03
N THR A 21 -0.82 22.53 -8.52
CA THR A 21 -2.22 22.09 -8.43
C THR A 21 -2.54 20.82 -9.21
N ARG A 22 -1.73 20.42 -10.21
CA ARG A 22 -1.94 19.16 -10.94
C ARG A 22 -1.03 18.03 -10.45
N TYR A 23 0.23 18.33 -10.17
CA TYR A 23 1.22 17.35 -9.71
C TYR A 23 1.84 17.80 -8.40
N PRO A 24 1.09 17.73 -7.29
CA PRO A 24 1.61 18.13 -5.99
C PRO A 24 2.86 17.31 -5.68
N ARG A 25 3.97 18.00 -5.48
CA ARG A 25 5.23 17.39 -5.03
C ARG A 25 5.19 17.26 -3.51
N VAL A 26 5.81 16.20 -3.02
CA VAL A 26 6.02 15.96 -1.59
C VAL A 26 7.53 15.97 -1.34
N THR A 27 7.96 16.61 -0.26
CA THR A 27 9.39 16.57 0.14
C THR A 27 9.63 15.45 1.14
N LEU A 28 10.89 15.06 1.34
CA LEU A 28 11.24 14.04 2.32
C LEU A 28 10.97 14.50 3.77
N GLU A 29 11.11 15.80 4.04
CA GLU A 29 10.76 16.40 5.33
C GLU A 29 9.26 16.27 5.59
N GLU A 30 8.42 16.52 4.58
CA GLU A 30 6.98 16.34 4.70
C GLU A 30 6.59 14.88 4.95
N ILE A 31 7.32 13.93 4.37
CA ILE A 31 7.11 12.51 4.62
C ILE A 31 7.45 12.18 6.08
N ARG A 32 8.63 12.62 6.55
CA ARG A 32 9.08 12.42 7.93
C ARG A 32 8.08 13.00 8.93
N ASP A 33 7.69 14.26 8.73
CA ASP A 33 6.82 14.99 9.65
C ASP A 33 5.40 14.40 9.68
N ARG A 34 4.96 13.75 8.60
CA ARG A 34 3.67 13.03 8.54
C ARG A 34 3.69 11.64 9.18
N ALA A 35 4.87 11.05 9.38
CA ALA A 35 5.04 9.73 9.99
C ALA A 35 4.05 8.66 9.46
N PRO A 36 4.12 8.30 8.16
CA PRO A 36 3.15 7.40 7.55
C PRO A 36 3.17 6.01 8.18
N GLN A 37 1.97 5.47 8.45
CA GLN A 37 1.79 4.12 9.00
C GLN A 37 1.95 3.01 7.95
N LEU A 38 1.80 3.37 6.67
CA LEU A 38 1.90 2.47 5.53
C LEU A 38 2.51 3.22 4.34
N VAL A 39 3.49 2.59 3.69
CA VAL A 39 4.09 3.04 2.44
C VAL A 39 4.04 1.89 1.44
N LEU A 40 3.55 2.16 0.24
CA LEU A 40 3.48 1.19 -0.85
C LEU A 40 4.52 1.54 -1.92
N LEU A 41 5.37 0.59 -2.25
CA LEU A 41 6.43 0.67 -3.25
C LEU A 41 6.08 -0.26 -4.42
N PRO A 42 5.43 0.26 -5.49
CA PRO A 42 5.05 -0.55 -6.63
C PRO A 42 6.24 -0.94 -7.53
N ASP A 43 6.11 -2.05 -8.24
CA ASP A 43 7.08 -2.51 -9.27
C ASP A 43 6.93 -1.79 -10.63
N GLU A 44 5.84 -1.05 -10.85
CA GLU A 44 5.60 -0.27 -12.07
C GLU A 44 4.66 0.94 -11.81
N PRO A 45 4.65 1.98 -12.67
CA PRO A 45 5.42 2.17 -13.90
C PRO A 45 6.91 2.50 -13.67
N HIS A 46 7.25 2.99 -12.49
CA HIS A 46 8.62 3.08 -12.00
C HIS A 46 8.80 2.00 -10.95
N GLU A 47 9.79 1.13 -11.14
CA GLU A 47 10.13 0.09 -10.20
C GLU A 47 10.83 0.70 -8.99
N PHE A 48 10.17 0.65 -7.83
CA PHE A 48 10.83 0.94 -6.57
C PHE A 48 11.64 -0.27 -6.11
N THR A 49 12.79 0.01 -5.54
CA THR A 49 13.80 -0.98 -5.15
C THR A 49 14.04 -0.97 -3.64
N GLU A 50 14.85 -1.91 -3.17
CA GLU A 50 15.29 -1.95 -1.78
C GLU A 50 16.08 -0.68 -1.37
N ALA A 51 16.75 0.00 -2.30
CA ALA A 51 17.44 1.25 -2.03
C ALA A 51 16.47 2.40 -1.70
N ASP A 52 15.30 2.41 -2.34
CA ASP A 52 14.23 3.37 -2.04
C ASP A 52 13.65 3.12 -0.66
N ALA A 53 13.46 1.85 -0.29
CA ALA A 53 13.00 1.48 1.03
C ALA A 53 14.00 1.89 2.13
N GLN A 54 15.31 1.67 1.90
CA GLN A 54 16.36 2.14 2.82
C GLN A 54 16.37 3.66 2.98
N THR A 55 16.09 4.41 1.92
CA THR A 55 15.96 5.87 1.98
C THR A 55 14.81 6.28 2.91
N LEU A 56 13.67 5.58 2.83
CA LEU A 56 12.52 5.83 3.71
C LEU A 56 12.80 5.41 5.17
N GLU A 57 13.51 4.30 5.38
CA GLU A 57 13.95 3.87 6.71
C GLU A 57 14.88 4.89 7.36
N ALA A 58 15.79 5.50 6.59
CA ALA A 58 16.65 6.58 7.05
C ALA A 58 15.87 7.85 7.43
N LEU A 59 14.64 8.03 6.93
CA LEU A 59 13.72 9.09 7.36
C LEU A 59 12.93 8.74 8.62
N GLY A 60 13.17 7.58 9.22
CA GLY A 60 12.50 7.12 10.44
C GLY A 60 11.20 6.36 10.19
N ILE A 61 10.90 5.97 8.95
CA ILE A 61 9.76 5.10 8.64
C ILE A 61 10.12 3.66 9.02
N PRO A 62 9.35 2.98 9.89
CA PRO A 62 9.64 1.59 10.23
C PRO A 62 9.60 0.69 9.00
N ARG A 63 10.54 -0.24 8.86
CA ARG A 63 10.51 -1.26 7.80
C ARG A 63 9.18 -2.00 7.75
N ALA A 64 8.61 -2.28 8.93
CA ALA A 64 7.31 -2.91 9.09
C ALA A 64 6.13 -2.09 8.52
N SER A 65 6.32 -0.84 8.12
CA SER A 65 5.32 0.00 7.43
C SER A 65 5.51 0.05 5.91
N ILE A 66 6.62 -0.43 5.38
CA ILE A 66 6.95 -0.38 3.95
C ILE A 66 6.55 -1.70 3.27
N ARG A 67 5.86 -1.64 2.13
CA ARG A 67 5.36 -2.81 1.39
C ARG A 67 5.70 -2.69 -0.09
N PHE A 68 6.32 -3.72 -0.63
CA PHE A 68 6.43 -3.87 -2.09
C PHE A 68 5.14 -4.48 -2.63
N VAL A 69 4.61 -3.91 -3.70
CA VAL A 69 3.33 -4.33 -4.28
C VAL A 69 3.41 -4.38 -5.80
N SER A 70 2.50 -5.11 -6.44
CA SER A 70 2.35 -5.02 -7.88
C SER A 70 1.72 -3.67 -8.26
N GLY A 71 2.40 -2.92 -9.12
CA GLY A 71 1.91 -1.68 -9.70
C GLY A 71 0.70 -1.90 -10.61
N LYS A 72 0.60 -3.06 -11.28
CA LYS A 72 -0.60 -3.45 -12.04
C LYS A 72 -1.82 -3.52 -11.13
N ASP A 73 -1.72 -4.30 -10.06
CA ASP A 73 -2.83 -4.47 -9.13
C ASP A 73 -3.18 -3.16 -8.39
N LEU A 74 -2.23 -2.22 -8.29
CA LEU A 74 -2.43 -0.91 -7.66
C LEU A 74 -3.04 0.16 -8.61
N PHE A 75 -2.58 0.23 -9.85
CA PHE A 75 -2.90 1.34 -10.76
C PHE A 75 -3.79 0.97 -11.94
N TRP A 76 -3.86 -0.31 -12.34
CA TRP A 76 -4.64 -0.72 -13.51
C TRP A 76 -6.11 -0.92 -13.13
N TYR A 77 -6.96 -0.09 -13.72
CA TYR A 77 -8.41 -0.11 -13.54
C TYR A 77 -9.11 -0.96 -14.63
N GLY A 78 -10.43 -1.05 -14.55
CA GLY A 78 -11.24 -1.81 -15.51
C GLY A 78 -11.32 -3.30 -15.18
N ALA A 79 -11.31 -4.17 -16.19
CA ALA A 79 -11.46 -5.61 -16.01
C ALA A 79 -10.37 -6.24 -15.13
N TRP A 80 -9.16 -5.66 -15.13
CA TRP A 80 -8.05 -6.11 -14.28
C TRP A 80 -8.39 -6.06 -12.78
N LEU A 81 -9.17 -5.05 -12.37
CA LEU A 81 -9.49 -4.78 -10.97
C LEU A 81 -10.29 -5.90 -10.31
N LEU A 82 -11.05 -6.68 -11.11
CA LEU A 82 -11.81 -7.84 -10.62
C LEU A 82 -10.93 -8.86 -9.91
N GLU A 83 -9.70 -9.04 -10.39
CA GLU A 83 -8.73 -9.95 -9.79
C GLU A 83 -7.61 -9.22 -9.05
N GLY A 84 -7.20 -8.06 -9.54
CA GLY A 84 -6.09 -7.28 -8.98
C GLY A 84 -6.38 -6.76 -7.58
N LEU A 85 -7.59 -6.24 -7.32
CA LEU A 85 -7.91 -5.69 -6.01
C LEU A 85 -7.92 -6.76 -4.90
N PRO A 86 -8.50 -7.96 -5.09
CA PRO A 86 -8.34 -9.06 -4.14
C PRO A 86 -6.88 -9.48 -3.90
N ARG A 87 -6.04 -9.54 -4.94
CA ARG A 87 -4.62 -9.89 -4.81
C ARG A 87 -3.84 -8.83 -4.03
N LEU A 88 -4.02 -7.55 -4.35
CA LEU A 88 -3.43 -6.43 -3.62
C LEU A 88 -3.86 -6.45 -2.15
N ARG A 89 -5.14 -6.69 -1.88
CA ARG A 89 -5.63 -6.80 -0.49
C ARG A 89 -4.95 -7.96 0.24
N ALA A 90 -4.84 -9.12 -0.40
CA ALA A 90 -4.22 -10.30 0.21
C ALA A 90 -2.73 -10.05 0.52
N SER A 91 -1.98 -9.38 -0.36
CA SER A 91 -0.56 -9.09 -0.11
C SER A 91 -0.36 -8.18 1.11
N LEU A 92 -1.22 -7.17 1.28
CA LEU A 92 -1.14 -6.26 2.43
C LEU A 92 -1.45 -6.96 3.76
N HIS A 93 -2.36 -7.94 3.77
CA HIS A 93 -2.70 -8.70 4.98
C HIS A 93 -1.69 -9.81 5.31
N ALA A 94 -1.16 -10.51 4.29
CA ALA A 94 -0.22 -11.62 4.49
C ALA A 94 1.08 -11.18 5.17
N GLU A 95 1.51 -9.94 4.94
CA GLU A 95 2.74 -9.40 5.56
C GLU A 95 2.49 -8.79 6.94
N SER A 96 1.29 -8.27 7.20
CA SER A 96 0.89 -7.84 8.54
C SER A 96 0.94 -8.99 9.54
N GLN A 97 0.59 -10.21 9.11
CA GLN A 97 0.63 -11.42 9.92
C GLN A 97 2.05 -11.97 10.14
N ARG A 98 3.01 -11.61 9.28
CA ARG A 98 4.43 -11.96 9.48
C ARG A 98 5.13 -10.99 10.43
N ALA A 99 4.71 -9.73 10.46
CA ALA A 99 5.26 -8.70 11.35
C ALA A 99 4.72 -8.82 12.79
N ASP A 100 3.50 -9.32 12.96
CA ASP A 100 2.86 -9.56 14.26
C ASP A 100 3.02 -11.04 14.67
N GLY A 101 4.24 -11.40 15.07
CA GLY A 101 4.63 -12.77 15.44
C GLY A 101 3.95 -13.32 16.71
N SER A 102 2.62 -13.39 16.73
CA SER A 102 1.82 -14.08 17.73
C SER A 102 0.49 -14.62 17.18
N ILE A 103 0.57 -15.88 16.73
CA ILE A 103 -0.48 -16.93 16.79
C ILE A 103 -1.72 -16.78 15.89
N ASP A 104 -1.80 -17.64 14.87
CA ASP A 104 -2.90 -18.62 14.82
C ASP A 104 -2.46 -19.93 14.16
N ARG A 105 -2.30 -20.97 15.00
CA ARG A 105 -2.20 -22.35 14.54
C ARG A 105 -3.57 -22.74 13.99
N VAL A 106 -3.66 -22.96 12.68
CA VAL A 106 -4.76 -23.72 12.09
C VAL A 106 -4.75 -25.13 12.71
N PRO A 107 -5.83 -25.63 13.33
CA PRO A 107 -5.87 -27.00 13.78
C PRO A 107 -5.82 -27.93 12.56
N ALA A 108 -4.99 -28.96 12.67
CA ALA A 108 -4.89 -30.04 11.69
C ALA A 108 -6.28 -30.62 11.42
N LYS A 109 -6.67 -30.65 10.14
CA LYS A 109 -7.82 -31.46 9.72
C LYS A 109 -7.43 -32.93 9.84
N ASP A 110 -7.92 -33.57 10.89
CA ASP A 110 -7.93 -35.01 11.03
C ASP A 110 -8.93 -35.57 10.02
N ALA A 111 -8.44 -36.02 8.86
CA ALA A 111 -9.23 -36.72 7.87
C ALA A 111 -8.99 -38.22 8.05
N THR A 112 -9.73 -38.81 8.99
CA THR A 112 -9.79 -40.26 9.12
C THR A 112 -10.43 -40.86 7.86
N ARG A 113 -9.59 -41.62 7.16
CA ARG A 113 -9.94 -42.65 6.17
C ARG A 113 -11.14 -43.49 6.61
N THR A 114 -12.15 -43.65 5.76
CA THR A 114 -12.94 -44.89 5.67
C THR A 114 -13.43 -45.11 4.24
N LYS A 115 -12.88 -46.17 3.64
CA LYS A 115 -13.39 -46.86 2.44
C LYS A 115 -14.83 -47.34 2.68
N ARG A 116 -15.69 -47.21 1.67
CA ARG A 116 -16.50 -48.31 1.13
C ARG A 116 -16.72 -48.09 -0.35
#